data_AF-A0A7J6UXI7-F1
#
_entry.id   AF-A0A7J6UXI7-F1
#
_cell.length_a   1.000
_cell.length_b   1.000
_cell.length_c   1.000
_cell.angle_alpha   90.00
_cell.angle_beta   90.00
_cell.angle_gamma   90.00
#
_symmetry.space_group_name_H-M   'P 1'
#
loop_
_entity.id
_entity.type
_entity.pdbx_description
1 polymer ?
#
loop_
_entity_poly.entity_id
_entity_poly.type
_entity_poly.pdbx_seq_one_letter_code
_entity_poly.pdbx_strand_id
1 'polypeptide(L)'
;MATRRIISSLVSRNLYPSSLGRAFNWNRGIGTYSTAVVEEPITPSVQVNYTQLLINGKFVDAASGKTFPTLDPRTGDVIANVAEGDAEDINRAVSAARTAFDEGAWPKMPPYERSRILLRFADLIEKNIDELAALETWDNGKTHEQAAKAELPMLVRLFRYYAGWVDKIHGLIVPADGPHHVQVLHEPIGVCGQIIPWNFPLLMFAWKVGPALACGNTIVLKTVEQTPLSALYASKLLHEVGF
;
A
#
# COMPACT_ATOMS: atom_id res chain seq x y z
N MET A 1 39.90 48.67 -5.62
CA MET A 1 41.21 48.09 -5.97
C MET A 1 40.96 46.61 -6.28
N ALA A 2 40.63 46.19 -7.50
CA ALA A 2 41.57 45.91 -8.61
C ALA A 2 42.85 45.21 -8.10
N THR A 3 43.23 43.99 -8.50
CA THR A 3 43.59 43.63 -9.88
C THR A 3 43.72 42.10 -10.05
N ARG A 4 43.31 41.58 -11.23
CA ARG A 4 43.59 40.23 -11.76
C ARG A 4 45.02 40.09 -12.35
N ARG A 5 45.35 38.85 -12.78
CA ARG A 5 46.28 38.41 -13.88
C ARG A 5 47.73 38.10 -13.46
N ILE A 6 48.51 37.17 -14.04
CA ILE A 6 48.50 36.36 -15.29
C ILE A 6 49.58 35.25 -15.13
N ILE A 7 49.32 33.99 -15.47
CA ILE A 7 49.96 33.13 -16.51
C ILE A 7 51.46 33.37 -16.79
N SER A 8 52.25 32.29 -16.77
CA SER A 8 53.54 32.20 -17.47
C SER A 8 53.73 30.81 -18.08
N SER A 9 53.91 30.80 -19.40
CA SER A 9 54.24 29.71 -20.32
C SER A 9 55.75 29.71 -20.63
N LEU A 10 56.33 28.57 -21.07
CA LEU A 10 57.48 28.42 -22.00
C LEU A 10 57.68 26.88 -22.23
N VAL A 11 57.41 26.25 -23.39
CA VAL A 11 58.17 26.18 -24.68
C VAL A 11 59.56 25.53 -24.46
N SER A 12 60.10 24.50 -25.15
CA SER A 12 59.83 23.72 -26.37
C SER A 12 60.88 22.57 -26.47
N ARG A 13 60.66 21.54 -27.31
CA ARG A 13 61.54 21.11 -28.42
C ARG A 13 61.06 19.79 -29.06
N ASN A 14 60.92 19.81 -30.39
CA ASN A 14 60.69 18.68 -31.30
C ASN A 14 61.97 17.87 -31.52
N LEU A 15 61.86 16.57 -31.85
CA LEU A 15 62.59 15.87 -32.93
C LEU A 15 61.83 14.56 -33.31
N TYR A 16 61.64 14.37 -34.62
CA TYR A 16 60.97 13.25 -35.36
C TYR A 16 61.93 12.02 -35.52
N PRO A 17 61.48 10.80 -35.90
CA PRO A 17 61.06 10.48 -37.29
C PRO A 17 59.88 9.51 -37.48
N SER A 18 59.27 9.68 -38.65
CA SER A 18 58.26 8.88 -39.34
C SER A 18 58.67 7.44 -39.65
N SER A 19 57.71 6.50 -39.61
CA SER A 19 57.41 5.60 -40.76
C SER A 19 56.30 4.58 -40.44
N LEU A 20 55.64 4.13 -41.52
CA LEU A 20 54.85 2.91 -41.71
C LEU A 20 53.39 2.93 -41.24
N GLY A 21 52.52 3.11 -42.22
CA GLY A 21 51.07 2.97 -42.09
C GLY A 21 50.62 1.53 -41.89
N ARG A 22 49.46 1.42 -41.22
CA ARG A 22 48.50 0.32 -41.39
C ARG A 22 47.11 0.93 -41.36
N ALA A 23 46.39 0.81 -42.47
CA ALA A 23 44.99 1.14 -42.55
C ALA A 23 44.20 0.17 -41.63
N PHE A 24 43.61 0.71 -40.57
CA PHE A 24 42.66 -0.03 -39.73
C PHE A 24 41.30 0.02 -40.42
N ASN A 25 40.91 -1.09 -41.03
CA ASN A 25 39.61 -1.26 -41.63
C ASN A 25 38.58 -1.46 -40.50
N TRP A 26 37.84 -0.40 -40.15
CA TRP A 26 36.73 -0.49 -39.20
C TRP A 26 35.52 -1.11 -39.90
N ASN A 27 35.42 -2.43 -39.83
CA ASN A 27 34.22 -3.14 -40.24
C ASN A 27 33.15 -2.90 -39.16
N ARG A 28 32.26 -1.91 -39.40
CA ARG A 28 31.05 -1.70 -38.58
C ARG A 28 30.09 -2.85 -38.85
N GLY A 29 30.22 -3.92 -38.08
CA GLY A 29 29.16 -4.92 -37.96
C GLY A 29 27.94 -4.25 -37.31
N ILE A 30 26.87 -4.07 -38.09
CA ILE A 30 25.56 -3.77 -37.55
C ILE A 30 25.09 -5.07 -36.88
N GLY A 31 25.31 -5.18 -35.58
CA GLY A 31 24.66 -6.19 -34.76
C GLY A 31 23.18 -5.88 -34.73
N THR A 32 22.40 -6.60 -35.52
CA THR A 32 20.94 -6.67 -35.34
C THR A 32 20.70 -7.40 -34.02
N TYR A 33 20.45 -6.65 -32.95
CA TYR A 33 19.85 -7.19 -31.73
C TYR A 33 18.37 -7.48 -32.03
N SER A 34 18.12 -8.65 -32.62
CA SER A 34 16.79 -9.17 -32.82
C SER A 34 16.59 -10.34 -31.86
N THR A 35 15.77 -10.12 -30.84
CA THR A 35 14.48 -10.77 -30.64
C THR A 35 14.14 -10.59 -29.17
N ALA A 36 13.01 -9.96 -28.91
CA ALA A 36 12.36 -10.03 -27.62
C ALA A 36 12.29 -11.50 -27.23
N VAL A 37 13.03 -11.88 -26.19
CA VAL A 37 12.67 -13.05 -25.43
C VAL A 37 11.30 -12.70 -24.87
N VAL A 38 10.25 -13.31 -25.43
CA VAL A 38 8.96 -13.36 -24.74
C VAL A 38 9.26 -14.20 -23.51
N GLU A 39 9.69 -13.54 -22.43
CA GLU A 39 9.72 -14.19 -21.13
C GLU A 39 8.29 -14.68 -20.90
N GLU A 40 8.11 -16.00 -20.83
CA GLU A 40 6.85 -16.55 -20.39
C GLU A 40 6.55 -15.90 -19.03
N PRO A 41 5.35 -15.30 -18.86
CA PRO A 41 4.99 -14.68 -17.59
C PRO A 41 5.25 -15.69 -16.49
N ILE A 42 5.96 -15.28 -15.43
CA ILE A 42 6.20 -16.14 -14.28
C ILE A 42 4.83 -16.59 -13.74
N THR A 43 4.47 -17.84 -14.02
CA THR A 43 3.26 -18.49 -13.51
C THR A 43 3.59 -19.15 -12.19
N PRO A 44 3.03 -18.62 -11.10
CA PRO A 44 2.04 -19.40 -10.38
C PRO A 44 0.64 -18.82 -10.67
N SER A 45 -0.38 -19.67 -10.76
CA SER A 45 -1.76 -19.18 -10.72
C SER A 45 -1.97 -18.49 -9.38
N VAL A 46 -2.20 -17.17 -9.36
CA VAL A 46 -2.64 -16.52 -8.12
C VAL A 46 -4.05 -17.04 -7.83
N GLN A 47 -4.24 -17.65 -6.66
CA GLN A 47 -5.57 -18.09 -6.26
C GLN A 47 -6.33 -16.89 -5.71
N VAL A 48 -7.30 -16.39 -6.49
CA VAL A 48 -8.17 -15.31 -6.04
C VAL A 48 -9.34 -15.90 -5.27
N ASN A 49 -9.22 -15.88 -3.94
CA ASN A 49 -10.21 -16.46 -3.04
C ASN A 49 -11.35 -15.50 -2.66
N TYR A 50 -11.14 -14.19 -2.80
CA TYR A 50 -12.09 -13.16 -2.37
C TYR A 50 -12.34 -12.14 -3.47
N THR A 51 -13.56 -12.13 -3.98
CA THR A 51 -14.04 -11.20 -5.02
C THR A 51 -15.32 -10.46 -4.63
N GLN A 52 -15.86 -10.76 -3.45
CA GLN A 52 -17.08 -10.16 -2.91
C GLN A 52 -16.76 -8.93 -2.05
N LEU A 53 -17.78 -8.10 -1.78
CA LEU A 53 -17.67 -6.99 -0.85
C LEU A 53 -17.60 -7.53 0.59
N LEU A 54 -16.73 -6.98 1.43
CA LEU A 54 -16.73 -7.30 2.86
C LEU A 54 -17.56 -6.25 3.62
N ILE A 55 -18.77 -6.63 4.04
CA ILE A 55 -19.69 -5.76 4.78
C ILE A 55 -20.17 -6.48 6.04
N ASN A 56 -20.06 -5.82 7.19
CA ASN A 56 -20.49 -6.34 8.48
C ASN A 56 -19.91 -7.75 8.80
N GLY A 57 -18.61 -7.93 8.54
CA GLY A 57 -17.90 -9.19 8.75
C GLY A 57 -18.29 -10.31 7.78
N LYS A 58 -19.02 -10.02 6.70
CA LYS A 58 -19.47 -11.02 5.73
C LYS A 58 -19.07 -10.64 4.32
N PHE A 59 -18.60 -11.62 3.56
CA PHE A 59 -18.45 -11.51 2.12
C PHE A 59 -19.83 -11.61 1.46
N VAL A 60 -20.20 -10.57 0.73
CA VAL A 60 -21.51 -10.43 0.08
C VAL A 60 -21.35 -9.92 -1.35
N ASP A 61 -22.23 -10.38 -2.24
CA ASP A 61 -22.32 -9.80 -3.58
C ASP A 61 -22.84 -8.36 -3.51
N ALA A 62 -22.54 -7.58 -4.56
CA ALA A 62 -23.12 -6.26 -4.75
C ALA A 62 -24.64 -6.37 -4.81
N ALA A 63 -25.36 -5.39 -4.26
CA ALA A 63 -26.83 -5.38 -4.27
C ALA A 63 -27.41 -5.43 -5.69
N SER A 64 -26.67 -4.88 -6.67
CA SER A 64 -27.01 -4.91 -8.09
C SER A 64 -26.72 -6.25 -8.79
N GLY A 65 -25.93 -7.14 -8.16
CA GLY A 65 -25.38 -8.34 -8.77
C GLY A 65 -24.27 -8.08 -9.81
N LYS A 66 -23.88 -6.82 -10.03
CA LYS A 66 -22.83 -6.46 -10.99
C LYS A 66 -21.45 -6.82 -10.49
N THR A 67 -20.57 -7.09 -11.45
CA THR A 67 -19.14 -7.31 -11.24
C THR A 67 -18.35 -6.59 -12.30
N PHE A 68 -17.12 -6.19 -12.01
CA PHE A 68 -16.15 -5.67 -12.97
C PHE A 68 -14.89 -6.55 -13.02
N PRO A 69 -14.21 -6.65 -14.18
CA PRO A 69 -12.98 -7.41 -14.27
C PRO A 69 -11.80 -6.61 -13.69
N THR A 70 -10.95 -7.25 -12.91
CA THR A 70 -9.59 -6.78 -12.67
C THR A 70 -8.62 -7.50 -13.62
N LEU A 71 -7.62 -6.77 -14.10
CA LEU A 71 -6.79 -7.17 -15.23
C LEU A 71 -5.33 -7.29 -14.82
N ASP A 72 -4.63 -8.26 -15.39
CA ASP A 72 -3.18 -8.37 -15.27
C ASP A 72 -2.54 -7.27 -16.13
N PRO A 73 -1.82 -6.30 -15.56
CA PRO A 73 -1.23 -5.22 -16.34
C PRO A 73 -0.11 -5.68 -17.27
N ARG A 74 0.41 -6.92 -17.11
CA ARG A 74 1.45 -7.51 -17.96
C ARG A 74 0.89 -8.03 -19.29
N THR A 75 -0.32 -8.58 -19.27
CA THR A 75 -0.93 -9.26 -20.43
C THR A 75 -2.23 -8.61 -20.90
N GLY A 76 -2.93 -7.91 -20.00
CA GLY A 76 -4.29 -7.42 -20.22
C GLY A 76 -5.39 -8.46 -19.96
N ASP A 77 -5.02 -9.68 -19.56
CA ASP A 77 -5.97 -10.75 -19.30
C ASP A 77 -6.75 -10.52 -18.00
N VAL A 78 -7.96 -11.05 -17.93
CA VAL A 78 -8.79 -10.99 -16.72
C VAL A 78 -8.22 -11.91 -15.65
N ILE A 79 -7.92 -11.35 -14.47
CA ILE A 79 -7.51 -12.12 -13.29
C ILE A 79 -8.76 -12.67 -12.58
N ALA A 80 -9.73 -11.79 -12.31
CA ALA A 80 -10.97 -12.12 -11.60
C ALA A 80 -12.08 -11.09 -11.89
N ASN A 81 -13.34 -11.48 -11.67
CA ASN A 81 -14.47 -10.56 -11.63
C ASN A 81 -14.81 -10.24 -10.19
N VAL A 82 -14.77 -8.96 -9.82
CA VAL A 82 -14.96 -8.45 -8.45
C VAL A 82 -16.31 -7.74 -8.37
N ALA A 83 -17.02 -7.92 -7.25
CA ALA A 83 -18.32 -7.30 -7.00
C ALA A 83 -18.22 -5.76 -7.11
N GLU A 84 -19.12 -5.18 -7.91
CA GLU A 84 -19.17 -3.75 -8.19
C GLU A 84 -20.10 -3.06 -7.18
N GLY A 85 -19.53 -2.63 -6.05
CA GLY A 85 -20.29 -1.91 -5.03
C GLY A 85 -20.79 -0.56 -5.53
N ASP A 86 -22.08 -0.30 -5.36
CA ASP A 86 -22.74 0.96 -5.73
C ASP A 86 -23.29 1.68 -4.47
N ALA A 87 -24.04 2.77 -4.64
CA ALA A 87 -24.57 3.60 -3.56
C ALA A 87 -25.31 2.80 -2.47
N GLU A 88 -26.07 1.76 -2.86
CA GLU A 88 -26.77 0.90 -1.89
C GLU A 88 -25.79 0.08 -1.03
N ASP A 89 -24.73 -0.45 -1.62
CA ASP A 89 -23.72 -1.21 -0.88
C ASP A 89 -22.91 -0.30 0.06
N ILE A 90 -22.64 0.94 -0.37
CA ILE A 90 -22.03 1.96 0.49
C ILE A 90 -22.97 2.31 1.65
N ASN A 91 -24.29 2.46 1.42
CA ASN A 91 -25.25 2.71 2.49
C ASN A 91 -25.28 1.57 3.51
N ARG A 92 -25.27 0.32 3.03
CA ARG A 92 -25.20 -0.89 3.88
C ARG A 92 -23.90 -0.91 4.70
N ALA A 93 -22.77 -0.59 4.09
CA ALA A 93 -21.47 -0.53 4.75
C ALA A 93 -21.41 0.58 5.82
N VAL A 94 -21.93 1.77 5.49
CA VAL A 94 -22.00 2.90 6.44
C VAL A 94 -22.92 2.59 7.60
N SER A 95 -24.08 1.97 7.35
CA SER A 95 -25.00 1.54 8.40
C SER A 95 -24.34 0.52 9.33
N ALA A 96 -23.65 -0.49 8.79
CA ALA A 96 -22.91 -1.47 9.59
C ALA A 96 -21.79 -0.83 10.42
N ALA A 97 -20.99 0.06 9.81
CA ALA A 97 -19.92 0.77 10.50
C ALA A 97 -20.46 1.71 11.60
N ARG A 98 -21.63 2.32 11.38
CA ARG A 98 -22.31 3.18 12.35
C ARG A 98 -22.79 2.36 13.55
N THR A 99 -23.49 1.25 13.33
CA THR A 99 -23.90 0.34 14.42
C THR A 99 -22.70 -0.19 15.19
N ALA A 100 -21.63 -0.58 14.51
CA ALA A 100 -20.39 -1.04 15.16
C ALA A 100 -19.73 0.05 16.02
N PHE A 101 -19.88 1.32 15.65
CA PHE A 101 -19.35 2.45 16.43
C PHE A 101 -20.25 2.83 17.61
N ASP A 102 -21.55 3.03 17.38
CA ASP A 102 -22.44 3.54 18.43
C ASP A 102 -22.72 2.46 19.48
N GLU A 103 -22.97 1.23 19.03
CA GLU A 103 -23.46 0.14 19.87
C GLU A 103 -22.39 -0.92 20.13
N GLY A 104 -21.50 -1.14 19.15
CA GLY A 104 -20.50 -2.21 19.16
C GLY A 104 -19.40 -2.09 20.21
N ALA A 105 -18.65 -3.18 20.35
CA ALA A 105 -17.57 -3.28 21.32
C ALA A 105 -16.33 -2.47 20.93
N TRP A 106 -16.10 -2.22 19.63
CA TRP A 106 -14.82 -1.67 19.13
C TRP A 106 -14.39 -0.34 19.77
N PRO A 107 -15.18 0.75 19.75
CA PRO A 107 -14.77 2.00 20.38
C PRO A 107 -14.72 1.93 21.91
N LYS A 108 -15.53 1.04 22.51
CA LYS A 108 -15.59 0.80 23.96
C LYS A 108 -14.51 -0.16 24.45
N MET A 109 -13.83 -0.86 23.54
CA MET A 109 -12.82 -1.86 23.85
C MET A 109 -11.63 -1.20 24.56
N PRO A 110 -11.07 -1.81 25.62
CA PRO A 110 -9.89 -1.28 26.27
C PRO A 110 -8.75 -1.04 25.26
N PRO A 111 -7.98 0.07 25.37
CA PRO A 111 -6.89 0.38 24.44
C PRO A 111 -5.88 -0.77 24.27
N TYR A 112 -5.59 -1.49 25.35
CA TYR A 112 -4.73 -2.67 25.33
C TYR A 112 -5.26 -3.78 24.40
N GLU A 113 -6.56 -4.07 24.46
CA GLU A 113 -7.17 -5.13 23.64
C GLU A 113 -7.18 -4.75 22.15
N ARG A 114 -7.52 -3.49 21.82
CA ARG A 114 -7.41 -2.96 20.46
C ARG A 114 -5.98 -3.04 19.93
N SER A 115 -4.99 -2.68 20.76
CA SER A 115 -3.56 -2.81 20.42
C SER A 115 -3.22 -4.26 20.07
N ARG A 116 -3.66 -5.24 20.88
CA ARG A 116 -3.43 -6.66 20.58
C ARG A 116 -4.06 -7.11 19.27
N ILE A 117 -5.25 -6.61 18.92
CA ILE A 117 -5.88 -6.94 17.63
C ILE A 117 -4.99 -6.47 16.48
N LEU A 118 -4.49 -5.23 16.53
CA LEU A 118 -3.57 -4.70 15.50
C LEU A 118 -2.23 -5.46 15.44
N LEU A 119 -1.70 -5.90 16.58
CA LEU A 119 -0.50 -6.76 16.60
C LEU A 119 -0.75 -8.13 15.97
N ARG A 120 -1.86 -8.79 16.34
CA ARG A 120 -2.24 -10.07 15.73
C ARG A 120 -2.48 -9.94 14.23
N PHE A 121 -3.06 -8.83 13.79
CA PHE A 121 -3.25 -8.55 12.37
C PHE A 121 -1.90 -8.45 11.65
N ALA A 122 -0.95 -7.71 12.22
CA ALA A 122 0.41 -7.62 11.68
C ALA A 122 1.09 -8.99 11.59
N ASP A 123 0.90 -9.86 12.59
CA ASP A 123 1.44 -11.22 12.57
C ASP A 123 0.75 -12.11 11.51
N LEU A 124 -0.55 -11.94 11.26
CA LEU A 124 -1.24 -12.65 10.17
C LEU A 124 -0.78 -12.18 8.80
N ILE A 125 -0.56 -10.88 8.62
CA ILE A 125 0.03 -10.36 7.37
C ILE A 125 1.40 -10.99 7.14
N GLU A 126 2.26 -11.00 8.17
CA GLU A 126 3.62 -11.54 8.07
C GLU A 126 3.63 -13.03 7.69
N LYS A 127 2.65 -13.81 8.19
CA LYS A 127 2.46 -15.22 7.82
C LYS A 127 1.96 -15.44 6.39
N ASN A 128 1.29 -14.45 5.80
CA ASN A 128 0.69 -14.54 4.46
C ASN A 128 1.38 -13.61 3.46
N ILE A 129 2.68 -13.30 3.67
CA ILE A 129 3.44 -12.41 2.79
C ILE A 129 3.46 -12.92 1.35
N ASP A 130 3.65 -14.23 1.15
CA ASP A 130 3.77 -14.78 -0.21
C ASP A 130 2.47 -14.62 -1.01
N GLU A 131 1.31 -14.84 -0.40
CA GLU A 131 0.00 -14.69 -1.05
C GLU A 131 -0.32 -13.21 -1.30
N LEU A 132 -0.08 -12.34 -0.32
CA LEU A 132 -0.27 -10.90 -0.48
C LEU A 132 0.67 -10.31 -1.55
N ALA A 133 1.93 -10.76 -1.60
CA ALA A 133 2.90 -10.32 -2.59
C ALA A 133 2.53 -10.79 -3.99
N ALA A 134 2.03 -12.02 -4.12
CA ALA A 134 1.51 -12.52 -5.38
C ALA A 134 0.32 -11.67 -5.85
N LEU A 135 -0.65 -11.37 -4.99
CA LEU A 135 -1.77 -10.51 -5.34
C LEU A 135 -1.31 -9.10 -5.77
N GLU A 136 -0.38 -8.49 -5.04
CA GLU A 136 0.18 -7.19 -5.43
C GLU A 136 0.89 -7.26 -6.80
N THR A 137 1.66 -8.32 -7.07
CA THR A 137 2.33 -8.48 -8.36
C THR A 137 1.35 -8.68 -9.51
N TRP A 138 0.34 -9.54 -9.33
CA TRP A 138 -0.62 -9.86 -10.39
C TRP A 138 -1.58 -8.70 -10.66
N ASP A 139 -2.11 -8.07 -9.62
CA ASP A 139 -3.16 -7.05 -9.73
C ASP A 139 -2.57 -5.65 -10.01
N ASN A 140 -1.41 -5.31 -9.42
CA ASN A 140 -0.77 -4.00 -9.62
C ASN A 140 0.39 -4.00 -10.65
N GLY A 141 1.05 -5.15 -10.87
CA GLY A 141 2.16 -5.25 -11.82
C GLY A 141 3.54 -4.93 -11.24
N LYS A 142 3.67 -4.74 -9.91
CA LYS A 142 4.97 -4.56 -9.27
C LYS A 142 5.75 -5.87 -9.20
N THR A 143 7.08 -5.78 -9.17
CA THR A 143 7.91 -6.99 -9.06
C THR A 143 7.64 -7.70 -7.73
N HIS A 144 7.57 -9.04 -7.78
CA HIS A 144 7.28 -9.85 -6.58
C HIS A 144 8.29 -9.61 -5.47
N GLU A 145 9.58 -9.45 -5.82
CA GLU A 145 10.62 -9.16 -4.85
C GLU A 145 10.40 -7.81 -4.14
N GLN A 146 9.98 -6.77 -4.87
CA GLN A 146 9.64 -5.48 -4.27
C GLN A 146 8.45 -5.62 -3.31
N ALA A 147 7.38 -6.30 -3.73
CA ALA A 147 6.20 -6.51 -2.90
C ALA A 147 6.53 -7.28 -1.61
N ALA A 148 7.20 -8.43 -1.75
CA ALA A 148 7.50 -9.35 -0.65
C ALA A 148 8.56 -8.84 0.31
N LYS A 149 9.66 -8.23 -0.19
CA LYS A 149 10.82 -7.89 0.64
C LYS A 149 10.87 -6.43 1.09
N ALA A 150 10.13 -5.53 0.45
CA ALA A 150 10.13 -4.11 0.81
C ALA A 150 8.77 -3.64 1.33
N GLU A 151 7.71 -3.82 0.56
CA GLU A 151 6.41 -3.20 0.86
C GLU A 151 5.65 -3.91 1.98
N LEU A 152 5.52 -5.24 1.94
CA LEU A 152 4.82 -5.98 2.99
C LEU A 152 5.51 -5.89 4.35
N PRO A 153 6.85 -5.97 4.47
CA PRO A 153 7.53 -5.71 5.74
C PRO A 153 7.27 -4.28 6.26
N MET A 154 7.16 -3.29 5.36
CA MET A 154 6.79 -1.93 5.75
C MET A 154 5.33 -1.86 6.23
N LEU A 155 4.41 -2.57 5.59
CA LEU A 155 3.02 -2.69 6.02
C LEU A 155 2.90 -3.30 7.42
N VAL A 156 3.58 -4.43 7.67
CA VAL A 156 3.64 -5.08 8.99
C VAL A 156 4.16 -4.10 10.04
N ARG A 157 5.24 -3.38 9.72
CA ARG A 157 5.82 -2.37 10.62
C ARG A 157 4.83 -1.24 10.91
N LEU A 158 4.05 -0.78 9.94
CA LEU A 158 3.04 0.29 10.15
C LEU A 158 1.95 -0.15 11.13
N PHE A 159 1.41 -1.36 10.99
CA PHE A 159 0.41 -1.87 11.94
C PHE A 159 1.00 -2.08 13.33
N ARG A 160 2.24 -2.59 13.44
CA ARG A 160 2.96 -2.67 14.73
C ARG A 160 3.17 -1.28 15.35
N TYR A 161 3.49 -0.28 14.54
CA TYR A 161 3.65 1.11 14.98
C TYR A 161 2.33 1.69 15.53
N TYR A 162 1.23 1.57 14.78
CA TYR A 162 -0.06 2.09 15.23
C TYR A 162 -0.65 1.30 16.41
N ALA A 163 -0.38 0.00 16.51
CA ALA A 163 -0.70 -0.78 17.70
C ALA A 163 -0.04 -0.19 18.95
N GLY A 164 1.20 0.30 18.83
CA GLY A 164 1.92 0.98 19.91
C GLY A 164 1.35 2.35 20.27
N TRP A 165 0.52 2.97 19.43
CA TRP A 165 -0.10 4.27 19.69
C TRP A 165 -1.45 4.18 20.40
N VAL A 166 -2.14 3.05 20.34
CA VAL A 166 -3.54 2.91 20.78
C VAL A 166 -3.76 3.37 22.24
N ASP A 167 -2.80 3.11 23.12
CA ASP A 167 -2.81 3.47 24.54
C ASP A 167 -2.04 4.75 24.87
N LYS A 168 -1.58 5.49 23.86
CA LYS A 168 -0.73 6.70 23.98
C LYS A 168 -1.36 7.96 23.38
N ILE A 169 -2.63 7.90 23.02
CA ILE A 169 -3.39 9.06 22.54
C ILE A 169 -3.83 9.87 23.76
N HIS A 170 -2.95 10.75 24.23
CA HIS A 170 -3.18 11.54 25.44
C HIS A 170 -3.91 12.84 25.12
N GLY A 171 -4.76 13.26 26.05
CA GLY A 171 -5.33 14.60 26.11
C GLY A 171 -4.41 15.61 26.79
N LEU A 172 -4.95 16.79 27.12
CA LEU A 172 -4.23 17.85 27.84
C LEU A 172 -5.05 18.35 29.02
N ILE A 173 -4.39 18.77 30.09
CA ILE A 173 -4.99 19.55 31.17
C ILE A 173 -4.52 20.99 30.98
N VAL A 174 -5.45 21.93 30.82
CA VAL A 174 -5.16 23.31 30.46
C VAL A 174 -5.29 24.21 31.70
N PRO A 175 -4.28 25.04 32.03
CA PRO A 175 -4.41 26.03 33.09
C PRO A 175 -5.37 27.12 32.62
N ALA A 176 -6.55 27.18 33.23
CA ALA A 176 -7.53 28.21 32.96
C ALA A 176 -7.47 29.30 34.03
N ASP A 177 -7.79 30.54 33.65
CA ASP A 177 -7.98 31.61 34.62
C ASP A 177 -9.23 31.33 35.47
N GLY A 178 -9.13 31.59 36.77
CA GLY A 178 -10.23 31.38 37.72
C GLY A 178 -10.42 29.92 38.17
N PRO A 179 -11.52 29.62 38.89
CA PRO A 179 -11.76 28.30 39.50
C PRO A 179 -12.36 27.31 38.50
N HIS A 180 -11.63 27.03 37.42
CA HIS A 180 -12.08 26.13 36.34
C HIS A 180 -11.12 24.96 36.16
N HIS A 181 -11.67 23.76 35.95
CA HIS A 181 -10.91 22.58 35.51
C HIS A 181 -11.17 22.36 34.02
N VAL A 182 -10.13 22.51 33.21
CA VAL A 182 -10.22 22.35 31.75
C VAL A 182 -9.36 21.18 31.31
N GLN A 183 -9.98 20.24 30.59
CA GLN A 183 -9.32 19.09 29.98
C GLN A 183 -9.72 18.97 28.51
N VAL A 184 -8.78 18.52 27.69
CA VAL A 184 -8.98 18.16 26.28
C VAL A 184 -8.99 16.65 26.18
N LEU A 185 -10.04 16.09 25.60
CA LEU A 185 -10.17 14.66 25.32
C LEU A 185 -10.00 14.44 23.81
N HIS A 186 -9.32 13.35 23.45
CA HIS A 186 -9.20 12.89 22.07
C HIS A 186 -10.07 11.67 21.89
N GLU A 187 -11.25 11.86 21.31
CA GLU A 187 -12.24 10.82 21.07
C GLU A 187 -12.22 10.43 19.58
N PRO A 188 -12.54 9.17 19.23
CA PRO A 188 -12.73 8.80 17.83
C PRO A 188 -13.83 9.64 17.18
N ILE A 189 -13.64 9.97 15.91
CA ILE A 189 -14.59 10.77 15.12
C ILE A 189 -15.87 9.97 14.83
N GLY A 190 -15.75 8.66 14.58
CA GLY A 190 -16.87 7.79 14.25
C GLY A 190 -16.60 6.92 13.03
N VAL A 191 -17.46 7.02 12.02
CA VAL A 191 -17.33 6.29 10.75
C VAL A 191 -16.45 7.09 9.80
N CYS A 192 -15.30 6.53 9.41
CA CYS A 192 -14.38 7.14 8.46
C CYS A 192 -14.56 6.54 7.06
N GLY A 193 -15.00 7.35 6.10
CA GLY A 193 -14.95 7.02 4.67
C GLY A 193 -13.54 7.23 4.11
N GLN A 194 -12.98 6.22 3.46
CA GLN A 194 -11.61 6.23 2.96
C GLN A 194 -11.56 5.76 1.51
N ILE A 195 -10.78 6.44 0.67
CA ILE A 195 -10.58 6.08 -0.74
C ILE A 195 -9.06 6.01 -0.97
N ILE A 196 -8.58 4.92 -1.60
CA ILE A 196 -7.15 4.70 -1.85
C ILE A 196 -6.85 4.48 -3.34
N PRO A 197 -5.68 4.94 -3.83
CA PRO A 197 -5.25 4.78 -5.22
C PRO A 197 -4.57 3.42 -5.48
N TRP A 198 -4.16 3.17 -6.74
CA TRP A 198 -3.63 1.88 -7.21
C TRP A 198 -2.12 1.72 -7.02
N ASN A 199 -1.34 2.79 -6.86
CA ASN A 199 0.12 2.70 -6.99
C ASN A 199 0.81 1.92 -5.86
N PHE A 200 0.26 1.98 -4.64
CA PHE A 200 0.70 1.15 -3.51
C PHE A 200 -0.52 0.67 -2.71
N PRO A 201 -1.32 -0.28 -3.25
CA PRO A 201 -2.66 -0.58 -2.72
C PRO A 201 -2.62 -0.93 -1.23
N LEU A 202 -1.76 -1.87 -0.85
CA LEU A 202 -1.63 -2.30 0.54
C LEU A 202 -0.97 -1.27 1.46
N LEU A 203 0.04 -0.51 1.01
CA LEU A 203 0.61 0.55 1.87
C LEU A 203 -0.38 1.69 2.08
N MET A 204 -1.15 2.06 1.06
CA MET A 204 -2.22 3.05 1.18
C MET A 204 -3.33 2.55 2.11
N PHE A 205 -3.69 1.26 2.03
CA PHE A 205 -4.56 0.62 3.01
C PHE A 205 -4.00 0.81 4.42
N ALA A 206 -2.74 0.48 4.67
CA ALA A 206 -2.12 0.60 5.99
C ALA A 206 -2.08 2.04 6.53
N TRP A 207 -1.76 3.03 5.68
CA TRP A 207 -1.73 4.45 6.04
C TRP A 207 -3.11 5.03 6.37
N LYS A 208 -4.18 4.42 5.87
CA LYS A 208 -5.56 4.86 6.14
C LYS A 208 -6.19 4.08 7.30
N VAL A 209 -6.10 2.76 7.25
CA VAL A 209 -6.74 1.85 8.21
C VAL A 209 -6.02 1.85 9.56
N GLY A 210 -4.69 1.78 9.56
CA GLY A 210 -3.87 1.75 10.77
C GLY A 210 -4.20 2.86 11.79
N PRO A 211 -4.08 4.15 11.43
CA PRO A 211 -4.35 5.23 12.37
C PRO A 211 -5.84 5.33 12.74
N ALA A 212 -6.75 5.08 11.80
CA ALA A 212 -8.19 5.17 12.08
C ALA A 212 -8.63 4.12 13.11
N LEU A 213 -8.18 2.88 12.96
CA LEU A 213 -8.43 1.80 13.91
C LEU A 213 -7.74 2.05 15.25
N ALA A 214 -6.51 2.56 15.25
CA ALA A 214 -5.79 2.87 16.48
C ALA A 214 -6.54 3.90 17.35
N CYS A 215 -7.14 4.90 16.71
CA CYS A 215 -7.97 5.90 17.39
C CYS A 215 -9.35 5.36 17.82
N GLY A 216 -9.77 4.16 17.40
CA GLY A 216 -11.06 3.57 17.75
C GLY A 216 -12.20 3.91 16.78
N ASN A 217 -11.90 4.40 15.58
CA ASN A 217 -12.92 4.64 14.54
C ASN A 217 -13.36 3.33 13.88
N THR A 218 -14.52 3.36 13.24
CA THR A 218 -14.95 2.35 12.26
C THR A 218 -14.72 2.89 10.85
N ILE A 219 -14.65 2.02 9.84
CA ILE A 219 -14.15 2.38 8.51
C ILE A 219 -15.06 1.83 7.42
N VAL A 220 -15.27 2.64 6.37
CA VAL A 220 -15.75 2.20 5.06
C VAL A 220 -14.66 2.57 4.06
N LEU A 221 -14.03 1.56 3.45
CA LEU A 221 -12.89 1.74 2.55
C LEU A 221 -13.28 1.37 1.12
N LYS A 222 -13.07 2.28 0.17
CA LYS A 222 -13.11 2.01 -1.28
C LYS A 222 -11.69 1.90 -1.81
N THR A 223 -11.34 0.72 -2.31
CA THR A 223 -10.13 0.50 -3.11
C THR A 223 -10.38 1.01 -4.53
N VAL A 224 -9.34 1.39 -5.23
CA VAL A 224 -9.49 1.66 -6.66
C VAL A 224 -9.76 0.37 -7.44
N GLU A 225 -10.47 0.50 -8.56
CA GLU A 225 -10.95 -0.62 -9.38
C GLU A 225 -9.83 -1.40 -10.07
N GLN A 226 -8.65 -0.82 -10.28
CA GLN A 226 -7.54 -1.54 -10.91
C GLN A 226 -6.84 -2.52 -9.96
N THR A 227 -6.93 -2.31 -8.64
CA THR A 227 -6.17 -3.11 -7.66
C THR A 227 -6.97 -3.48 -6.40
N PRO A 228 -8.11 -4.17 -6.51
CA PRO A 228 -8.95 -4.50 -5.36
C PRO A 228 -8.48 -5.72 -4.55
N LEU A 229 -7.72 -6.64 -5.14
CA LEU A 229 -7.62 -8.01 -4.63
C LEU A 229 -6.84 -8.13 -3.31
N SER A 230 -5.70 -7.45 -3.22
CA SER A 230 -4.83 -7.53 -2.06
C SER A 230 -5.48 -6.94 -0.80
N ALA A 231 -6.23 -5.84 -0.96
CA ALA A 231 -6.97 -5.20 0.13
C ALA A 231 -8.16 -6.04 0.61
N LEU A 232 -8.87 -6.75 -0.28
CA LEU A 232 -9.92 -7.70 0.12
C LEU A 232 -9.34 -8.84 0.97
N TYR A 233 -8.21 -9.40 0.54
CA TYR A 233 -7.51 -10.44 1.30
C TYR A 233 -7.02 -9.93 2.66
N ALA A 234 -6.39 -8.75 2.70
CA ALA A 234 -5.96 -8.14 3.95
C ALA A 234 -7.16 -7.85 4.90
N SER A 235 -8.31 -7.46 4.36
CA SER A 235 -9.52 -7.23 5.14
C SER A 235 -10.09 -8.52 5.73
N LYS A 236 -9.97 -9.65 5.02
CA LYS A 236 -10.27 -10.98 5.57
C LYS A 236 -9.38 -11.30 6.77
N LEU A 237 -8.06 -11.10 6.64
CA LEU A 237 -7.12 -11.35 7.73
C LEU A 237 -7.42 -10.46 8.96
N LEU A 238 -7.84 -9.21 8.72
CA LEU A 238 -8.24 -8.30 9.79
C LEU A 238 -9.50 -8.82 10.51
N HIS A 239 -10.49 -9.33 9.77
CA HIS A 239 -11.69 -9.93 10.36
C HIS A 239 -11.36 -11.18 11.20
N GLU A 240 -10.42 -12.03 10.75
CA GLU A 240 -10.00 -13.24 11.48
C GLU A 240 -9.41 -12.96 12.86
N VAL A 241 -8.81 -11.78 13.07
CA VAL A 241 -8.24 -11.40 14.38
C VAL A 241 -9.26 -10.74 15.30
N GLY A 242 -10.55 -10.79 14.95
CA GLY A 242 -11.65 -10.32 15.79
C GLY A 242 -11.92 -8.82 15.67
N PHE A 243 -11.69 -8.24 14.49
CA PHE A 243 -12.25 -6.95 14.11
C PHE A 243 -13.63 -7.11 13.47
#